data_AF-A0A7S0PWA4-F1
#
_entry.id   AF-A0A7S0PWA4-F1
#
_cell.length_a   1.000
_cell.length_b   1.000
_cell.length_c   1.000
_cell.angle_alpha   90.00
_cell.angle_beta   90.00
_cell.angle_gamma   90.00
#
_symmetry.space_group_name_H-M   'P 1'
#
loop_
_entity.id
_entity.type
_entity.pdbx_description
1 polymer ?
#
loop_
_entity_poly.entity_id
_entity_poly.type
_entity_poly.pdbx_seq_one_letter_code
_entity_poly.pdbx_strand_id
1 'polypeptide(L)'
;TLPLWRPFLNSPTCIIPYRHPAEVAASSIFHSTTLWVNYMVAALHTVSELRCPTMLVSYDRWLTDSHRQYAEMLHFLRCNGVPKLPAQPLFDAIDRLVRPREKHHDVKGTATTRAATD
;
A
#
# COMPACT_ATOMS: atom_id res chain seq x y z
N THR A 1 9.63 8.63 9.17
CA THR A 1 9.92 7.18 9.03
C THR A 1 9.89 6.53 10.40
N LEU A 2 9.76 5.20 10.49
CA LEU A 2 9.57 4.48 11.76
C LEU A 2 10.56 4.82 12.89
N PRO A 3 11.88 5.03 12.65
CA PRO A 3 12.82 5.38 13.72
C PRO A 3 12.47 6.67 14.46
N LEU A 4 11.95 7.67 13.75
CA LEU A 4 11.56 8.96 14.33
C LEU A 4 10.34 8.85 15.24
N TRP A 5 9.45 7.88 14.98
CA TRP A 5 8.23 7.69 15.75
C TRP A 5 8.41 6.72 16.92
N ARG A 6 9.43 5.85 16.93
CA ARG A 6 9.62 4.83 17.98
C ARG A 6 9.62 5.39 19.42
N PRO A 7 10.20 6.56 19.75
CA PRO A 7 10.14 7.11 21.11
C PRO A 7 8.71 7.41 21.61
N PHE A 8 7.76 7.53 20.68
CA PHE A 8 6.36 7.85 20.96
C PHE A 8 5.42 6.65 20.82
N LEU A 9 5.96 5.44 20.54
CA LEU A 9 5.20 4.22 20.27
C LEU A 9 5.63 3.12 21.24
N ASN A 10 4.80 2.84 22.26
CA ASN A 10 5.08 1.83 23.28
C ASN A 10 5.25 0.41 22.70
N SER A 11 4.43 0.06 21.70
CA SER A 11 4.50 -1.21 20.96
C SER A 11 4.08 -0.95 19.51
N PRO A 12 4.99 -0.50 18.63
CA PRO A 12 4.65 -0.24 17.24
C PRO A 12 4.26 -1.55 16.54
N THR A 13 3.28 -1.48 15.65
CA THR A 13 2.94 -2.52 14.68
C THR A 13 2.97 -1.87 13.30
N CYS A 14 3.63 -2.52 12.34
CA CYS A 14 3.86 -1.95 11.01
C CYS A 14 3.03 -2.63 9.93
N ILE A 15 2.52 -1.81 9.01
CA ILE A 15 1.97 -2.23 7.73
C ILE A 15 2.81 -1.55 6.67
N ILE A 16 3.46 -2.33 5.80
CA ILE A 16 4.27 -1.82 4.70
C ILE A 16 3.57 -2.19 3.39
N PRO A 17 2.91 -1.23 2.70
CA PRO A 17 2.41 -1.46 1.37
C PRO A 17 3.59 -1.60 0.40
N TYR A 18 3.54 -2.59 -0.49
CA TYR A 18 4.53 -2.78 -1.55
C TYR A 18 3.87 -2.85 -2.93
N ARG A 19 4.62 -2.38 -3.93
CA ARG A 19 4.21 -2.30 -5.34
C ARG A 19 5.43 -2.58 -6.23
N HIS A 20 5.19 -3.07 -7.45
CA HIS A 20 6.26 -3.35 -8.39
C HIS A 20 7.10 -2.08 -8.69
N PRO A 21 8.45 -2.13 -8.63
CA PRO A 21 9.28 -0.92 -8.75
C PRO A 21 9.07 -0.12 -10.03
N ALA A 22 8.81 -0.77 -11.16
CA ALA A 22 8.58 -0.08 -12.42
C ALA A 22 7.28 0.76 -12.41
N GLU A 23 6.24 0.31 -11.71
CA GLU A 23 4.99 1.07 -11.58
C GLU A 23 5.14 2.26 -10.62
N VAL A 24 5.94 2.11 -9.56
CA VAL A 24 6.27 3.22 -8.66
C VAL A 24 7.11 4.25 -9.41
N ALA A 25 8.12 3.82 -10.18
CA ALA A 25 8.89 4.72 -11.04
C ALA A 25 7.98 5.46 -12.05
N ALA A 26 7.09 4.76 -12.74
CA ALA A 26 6.15 5.37 -13.69
C ALA A 26 5.18 6.40 -13.05
N SER A 27 4.91 6.28 -11.75
CA SER A 27 3.95 7.12 -11.01
C SER A 27 4.59 8.14 -10.04
N SER A 28 5.93 8.18 -9.96
CA SER A 28 6.67 9.04 -9.03
C SER A 28 7.45 10.15 -9.74
N ILE A 29 7.58 11.31 -9.08
CA ILE A 29 8.33 12.48 -9.59
C ILE A 29 9.80 12.14 -9.92
N PHE A 30 10.39 11.21 -9.16
CA PHE A 30 11.80 10.82 -9.32
C PHE A 30 12.05 9.80 -10.43
N HIS A 31 11.00 9.18 -10.99
CA HIS A 31 11.08 8.15 -12.04
C HIS A 31 12.11 7.03 -11.80
N SER A 32 12.43 6.73 -10.53
CA SER A 32 13.55 5.87 -10.16
C SER A 32 13.09 4.58 -9.48
N THR A 33 13.36 3.45 -10.11
CA THR A 33 13.19 2.11 -9.53
C THR A 33 14.13 1.89 -8.35
N THR A 34 15.40 2.30 -8.48
CA THR A 34 16.44 2.18 -7.46
C THR A 34 16.07 2.90 -6.16
N LEU A 35 15.50 4.11 -6.24
CA LEU A 35 15.08 4.85 -5.06
C LEU A 35 13.98 4.11 -4.28
N TRP A 36 13.01 3.52 -5.00
CA TRP A 36 11.96 2.70 -4.38
C TRP A 36 12.50 1.41 -3.76
N VAL A 37 13.41 0.70 -4.44
CA VAL A 37 14.05 -0.51 -3.92
C VAL A 37 14.84 -0.19 -2.64
N ASN A 38 15.65 0.87 -2.65
CA ASN A 38 16.42 1.30 -1.49
C ASN A 38 15.52 1.71 -0.32
N TYR A 39 14.40 2.40 -0.58
CA TYR A 39 13.39 2.71 0.44
C TYR A 39 12.80 1.45 1.06
N MET A 40 12.40 0.47 0.24
CA MET A 40 11.83 -0.80 0.71
C MET A 40 12.84 -1.60 1.53
N VAL A 41 14.09 -1.71 1.09
CA VAL A 41 15.18 -2.37 1.84
C VAL A 41 15.39 -1.69 3.19
N ALA A 42 15.49 -0.36 3.22
CA ALA A 42 15.67 0.39 4.48
C ALA A 42 14.47 0.23 5.43
N ALA A 43 13.24 0.23 4.91
CA ALA A 43 12.03 0.01 5.71
C ALA A 43 11.99 -1.39 6.33
N LEU A 44 12.29 -2.43 5.53
CA LEU A 44 12.36 -3.84 5.97
C LEU A 44 13.49 -4.07 6.98
N HIS A 45 14.67 -3.52 6.76
CA HIS A 45 15.80 -3.56 7.70
C HIS A 45 15.40 -2.94 9.04
N THR A 46 14.81 -1.74 9.00
CA THR A 46 14.36 -1.04 10.20
C THR A 46 13.36 -1.86 11.02
N VAL A 47 12.29 -2.40 10.41
CA VAL A 47 11.31 -3.18 11.20
C VAL A 47 11.92 -4.44 11.81
N SER A 48 12.88 -5.07 11.12
CA SER A 48 13.63 -6.22 11.61
C SER A 48 14.48 -5.87 12.84
N GLU A 49 15.31 -4.83 12.75
CA GLU A 49 16.13 -4.33 13.87
C GLU A 49 15.29 -3.93 15.08
N LEU A 50 14.17 -3.23 14.83
CA LEU A 50 13.27 -2.77 15.88
C LEU A 50 12.37 -3.90 16.44
N ARG A 51 12.45 -5.12 15.89
CA ARG A 51 11.59 -6.28 16.20
C ARG A 51 10.09 -5.94 16.15
N CYS A 52 9.72 -5.09 15.20
CA CYS A 52 8.37 -4.58 15.04
C CYS A 52 7.51 -5.62 14.30
N PRO A 53 6.39 -6.11 14.85
CA PRO A 53 5.45 -6.95 14.11
C PRO A 53 5.04 -6.26 12.82
N THR A 54 5.26 -6.92 11.68
CA THR A 54 5.10 -6.30 10.36
C THR A 54 4.28 -7.16 9.43
N MET A 55 3.30 -6.54 8.77
CA MET A 55 2.56 -7.11 7.65
C MET A 55 2.97 -6.40 6.35
N LEU A 56 3.32 -7.19 5.33
CA LEU A 56 3.50 -6.68 3.96
C LEU A 56 2.16 -6.77 3.24
N VAL A 57 1.75 -5.67 2.60
CA VAL A 57 0.47 -5.58 1.89
C VAL A 57 0.73 -5.32 0.42
N SER A 58 0.30 -6.23 -0.46
CA SER A 58 0.42 -6.02 -1.91
C SER A 58 -0.57 -4.95 -2.34
N TYR A 59 -0.08 -3.92 -3.03
CA TYR A 59 -0.93 -2.89 -3.63
C TYR A 59 -1.93 -3.50 -4.63
N ASP A 60 -1.48 -4.49 -5.41
CA ASP A 60 -2.33 -5.21 -6.37
C ASP A 60 -3.47 -5.99 -5.67
N ARG A 61 -3.17 -6.70 -4.56
CA ARG A 61 -4.22 -7.36 -3.76
C ARG A 61 -5.16 -6.39 -3.08
N TRP A 62 -4.67 -5.22 -2.66
CA TRP A 62 -5.55 -4.16 -2.14
C TRP A 62 -6.57 -3.75 -3.20
N LEU A 63 -6.16 -3.57 -4.46
CA LEU A 63 -7.07 -3.17 -5.53
C LEU A 63 -8.02 -4.30 -5.96
N THR A 64 -7.55 -5.53 -6.04
CA THR A 64 -8.34 -6.68 -6.56
C THR A 64 -9.24 -7.33 -5.51
N ASP A 65 -8.86 -7.34 -4.24
CA ASP A 65 -9.61 -7.96 -3.13
C ASP A 65 -9.46 -7.11 -1.84
N SER A 66 -9.92 -5.86 -1.94
CA SER A 66 -9.81 -4.87 -0.85
C SER A 66 -10.47 -5.32 0.46
N HIS A 67 -11.58 -6.07 0.37
CA HIS A 67 -12.34 -6.54 1.53
C HIS A 67 -11.55 -7.59 2.31
N ARG A 68 -11.03 -8.62 1.63
CA ARG A 68 -10.17 -9.63 2.26
C ARG A 68 -8.89 -9.00 2.78
N GLN A 69 -8.23 -8.17 1.97
CA GLN A 69 -6.95 -7.55 2.35
C GLN A 69 -7.11 -6.72 3.63
N TYR A 70 -8.22 -5.98 3.75
CA TYR A 70 -8.56 -5.23 4.97
C TYR A 70 -8.92 -6.14 6.15
N ALA A 71 -9.68 -7.22 5.93
CA ALA A 71 -10.00 -8.18 6.99
C ALA A 71 -8.74 -8.85 7.57
N GLU A 72 -7.79 -9.23 6.71
CA GLU A 72 -6.46 -9.75 7.09
C GLU A 72 -5.66 -8.70 7.89
N MET A 73 -5.63 -7.44 7.44
CA MET A 73 -4.98 -6.33 8.16
C MET A 73 -5.62 -6.07 9.54
N LEU A 74 -6.95 -6.07 9.63
CA LEU A 74 -7.68 -5.86 10.88
C LEU A 74 -7.44 -7.01 11.87
N HIS A 75 -7.38 -8.24 11.39
CA HIS A 75 -7.01 -9.41 12.18
C HIS A 75 -5.57 -9.29 12.71
N PHE A 76 -4.61 -8.99 11.82
CA PHE A 76 -3.21 -8.78 12.19
C PHE A 76 -3.03 -7.70 13.27
N LEU A 77 -3.69 -6.54 13.12
CA LEU A 77 -3.61 -5.45 14.10
C LEU A 77 -4.21 -5.86 15.47
N ARG A 78 -5.31 -6.63 15.48
CA ARG A 78 -5.89 -7.17 16.73
C ARG A 78 -4.97 -8.16 17.42
N CYS A 79 -4.36 -9.08 16.68
CA CYS A 79 -3.42 -10.07 17.23
C CYS A 79 -2.16 -9.42 17.84
N ASN A 80 -1.79 -8.21 17.38
CA ASN A 80 -0.72 -7.41 17.95
C ASN A 80 -1.20 -6.38 19.00
N GLY A 81 -2.44 -6.51 19.49
CA GLY A 81 -2.94 -5.72 20.62
C GLY A 81 -3.22 -4.24 20.33
N VAL A 82 -3.35 -3.84 19.06
CA VAL A 82 -3.65 -2.45 18.71
C VAL A 82 -5.06 -2.08 19.22
N PRO A 83 -5.20 -1.08 20.11
CA PRO A 83 -6.47 -0.78 20.77
C PRO A 83 -7.41 0.03 19.87
N LYS A 84 -8.70 0.08 20.23
CA LYS A 84 -9.74 0.91 19.58
C LYS A 84 -9.97 0.62 18.09
N LEU A 85 -9.61 -0.58 17.62
CA LEU A 85 -9.97 -1.06 16.29
C LEU A 85 -11.49 -1.32 16.16
N PRO A 86 -12.09 -1.15 14.97
CA PRO A 86 -13.50 -1.46 14.76
C PRO A 86 -13.78 -2.96 14.96
N ALA A 87 -14.97 -3.29 15.47
CA ALA A 87 -15.39 -4.67 15.75
C ALA A 87 -15.64 -5.50 14.47
N GLN A 88 -16.01 -4.86 13.37
CA GLN A 88 -16.14 -5.46 12.05
C GLN A 88 -15.51 -4.56 10.98
N PRO A 89 -15.12 -5.11 9.81
CA PRO A 89 -14.70 -4.32 8.67
C PRO A 89 -15.77 -3.32 8.19
N LEU A 90 -15.34 -2.10 7.91
CA LEU A 90 -16.22 -1.03 7.39
C LEU A 90 -16.20 -1.02 5.86
N PHE A 91 -16.66 -2.12 5.24
CA PHE A 91 -16.58 -2.33 3.78
C PHE A 91 -17.18 -1.17 2.97
N ASP A 92 -18.34 -0.63 3.37
CA ASP A 92 -18.96 0.53 2.69
C ASP A 92 -18.07 1.78 2.70
N ALA A 93 -17.27 1.98 3.76
CA ALA A 93 -16.35 3.11 3.85
C ALA A 93 -15.09 2.87 3.01
N ILE A 94 -14.63 1.63 2.93
CA ILE A 94 -13.50 1.21 2.08
C ILE A 94 -13.86 1.39 0.61
N ASP A 95 -15.03 0.91 0.19
CA ASP A 95 -15.53 1.05 -1.18
C ASP A 95 -15.65 2.52 -1.60
N ARG A 96 -16.15 3.38 -0.71
CA ARG A 96 -16.22 4.84 -0.93
C ARG A 96 -14.84 5.52 -0.99
N LEU A 97 -13.77 4.91 -0.48
CA LEU A 97 -12.41 5.46 -0.50
C LEU A 97 -11.56 4.90 -1.66
N VAL A 98 -11.80 3.65 -2.07
CA VAL A 98 -11.07 2.98 -3.15
C VAL A 98 -11.65 3.36 -4.53
N ARG A 99 -12.97 3.24 -4.71
CA ARG A 99 -13.64 3.47 -6.02
C ARG A 99 -13.45 4.89 -6.61
N PRO A 100 -13.34 6.01 -5.86
CA PRO A 100 -13.10 7.32 -6.47
C PRO A 100 -11.78 7.45 -7.24
N ARG A 101 -10.81 6.54 -7.02
CA ARG A 101 -9.48 6.60 -7.64
C ARG A 101 -9.31 5.77 -8.91
N GLU A 102 -10.29 4.95 -9.29
CA GLU A 102 -10.30 4.24 -10.58
C GLU A 102 -10.13 5.22 -11.75
N LYS A 103 -10.76 6.41 -11.65
CA LYS A 103 -10.66 7.51 -12.63
C LYS A 103 -9.27 8.14 -12.80
N HIS A 104 -8.32 7.93 -11.88
CA HIS A 104 -6.94 8.42 -12.04
C HIS A 104 -6.02 7.42 -12.75
N HIS A 105 -6.43 6.15 -12.86
CA HIS A 105 -5.69 5.15 -13.64
C HIS A 105 -6.26 4.94 -15.05
N ASP A 106 -7.52 5.33 -15.29
CA ASP A 106 -8.20 5.22 -16.59
C ASP A 106 -7.96 6.42 -17.55
N VAL A 107 -6.75 7.01 -17.52
CA VAL A 107 -6.34 8.07 -18.46
C VAL A 107 -5.05 7.67 -19.20
N LYS A 108 -5.08 6.48 -19.80
CA LYS A 108 -4.40 6.18 -21.07
C LYS A 108 -5.27 5.30 -21.96
N GLY A 109 -6.50 5.75 -22.17
CA GLY A 109 -7.36 5.23 -23.23
C GLY A 109 -6.69 5.35 -24.59
N THR A 110 -6.37 4.19 -25.16
CA THR A 110 -6.13 3.89 -26.57
C THR A 110 -6.47 5.01 -27.57
N ALA A 111 -5.46 5.79 -27.97
CA ALA A 111 -5.52 6.60 -29.19
C ALA A 111 -5.26 5.72 -30.41
N THR A 112 -6.23 4.86 -30.76
CA THR A 112 -6.18 4.00 -31.95
C THR A 112 -6.51 4.84 -33.19
N THR A 113 -5.58 5.67 -33.64
CA THR A 113 -5.77 6.48 -34.86
C THR A 113 -5.66 5.58 -36.09
N ARG A 114 -6.82 5.15 -36.62
CA ARG A 114 -6.95 4.71 -38.01
C ARG A 114 -6.73 5.90 -38.95
N ALA A 115 -5.82 5.73 -39.90
CA ALA A 115 -5.77 6.39 -41.21
C ALA A 115 -5.16 5.34 -42.16
N ALA A 116 -5.92 4.81 -43.13
CA ALA A 116 -6.02 5.33 -44.50
C ALA A 116 -4.69 5.13 -45.26
N THR A 117 -4.52 4.33 -46.33
CA THR A 117 -5.42 3.97 -47.47
C THR A 117 -6.24 5.17 -47.93
N ASP A 118 -5.86 5.89 -48.98
CA ASP A 118 -5.12 5.44 -50.19
C ASP A 118 -3.81 6.19 -50.49
#